data_AF-A0A3D4QXR4-F1
#
_entry.id   AF-A0A3D4QXR4-F1
#
_cell.length_a   1.000
_cell.length_b   1.000
_cell.length_c   1.000
_cell.angle_alpha   90.00
_cell.angle_beta   90.00
_cell.angle_gamma   90.00
#
_symmetry.space_group_name_H-M   'P 1'
#
loop_
_entity.id
_entity.type
_entity.pdbx_description
1 polymer ?
#
loop_
_entity_poly.entity_id
_entity_poly.type
_entity_poly.pdbx_seq_one_letter_code
_entity_poly.pdbx_strand_id
1 'polypeptide(L)' 'DDIDYTKKQIGAERILFGSDLPGASFLVNYGQIEEADLSPDEKTLIMYKNALDLLERSHSHENS' A
#
# COMPACT_ATOMS: atom_id res chain seq x y z
N ASP A 1 7.10 -10.04 -8.90
CA ASP A 1 6.38 -11.32 -8.66
C ASP A 1 5.02 -11.13 -7.98
N ASP A 2 4.87 -11.04 -6.66
CA ASP A 2 3.51 -10.95 -6.05
C ASP A 2 2.89 -9.55 -6.13
N ILE A 3 3.69 -8.50 -5.89
CA ILE A 3 3.22 -7.10 -5.97
C ILE A 3 2.81 -6.75 -7.40
N ASP A 4 3.64 -7.11 -8.39
CA ASP A 4 3.34 -6.84 -9.81
C ASP A 4 2.10 -7.60 -10.29
N TYR A 5 1.97 -8.87 -9.90
CA TYR A 5 0.77 -9.65 -10.19
C TYR A 5 -0.47 -9.02 -9.55
N THR A 6 -0.38 -8.64 -8.27
CA THR A 6 -1.48 -8.00 -7.54
C THR A 6 -1.88 -6.69 -8.21
N LYS A 7 -0.92 -5.80 -8.52
CA LYS A 7 -1.16 -4.57 -9.29
C LYS A 7 -1.89 -4.86 -10.59
N LYS A 8 -1.47 -5.87 -11.36
CA LYS A 8 -2.12 -6.26 -12.61
C LYS A 8 -3.57 -6.71 -12.42
N GLN A 9 -3.90 -7.33 -11.27
CA GLN A 9 -5.26 -7.80 -10.99
C GLN A 9 -6.19 -6.69 -10.48
N ILE A 10 -5.71 -5.82 -9.58
CA ILE A 10 -6.60 -4.92 -8.82
C ILE A 10 -6.24 -3.42 -8.92
N GLY A 11 -5.16 -3.07 -9.62
CA GLY A 11 -4.64 -1.70 -9.67
C GLY A 11 -3.84 -1.32 -8.41
N ALA A 12 -2.97 -0.32 -8.54
CA ALA A 12 -2.13 0.15 -7.43
C ALA A 12 -2.95 0.90 -6.36
N GLU A 13 -4.07 1.52 -6.74
CA GLU A 13 -4.98 2.28 -5.88
C GLU A 13 -5.74 1.42 -4.85
N ARG A 14 -5.70 0.09 -5.00
CA ARG A 14 -6.33 -0.88 -4.08
C ARG A 14 -5.35 -1.58 -3.15
N ILE A 15 -4.07 -1.24 -3.21
CA ILE A 15 -3.00 -1.90 -2.43
C ILE A 15 -2.56 -0.97 -1.30
N LEU A 16 -2.40 -1.52 -0.10
CA LEU A 16 -1.88 -0.82 1.08
C LEU A 16 -0.58 -1.47 1.54
N PHE A 17 0.41 -0.66 1.91
CA PHE A 17 1.59 -1.14 2.60
C PHE A 17 1.28 -1.48 4.06
N GLY A 18 1.74 -2.65 4.49
CA GLY A 18 1.72 -3.08 5.89
C GLY A 18 3.06 -3.69 6.27
N SER A 19 3.61 -3.30 7.42
CA SER A 19 4.91 -3.80 7.88
C SER A 19 4.85 -5.16 8.58
N ASP A 20 3.64 -5.58 8.98
CA ASP A 20 3.40 -6.80 9.78
C ASP A 20 4.29 -6.90 11.02
N LEU A 21 4.62 -5.76 11.66
CA LEU A 21 5.42 -5.75 12.88
C LEU A 21 4.60 -6.24 14.08
N PRO A 22 5.20 -7.06 14.98
CA PRO A 22 6.58 -7.54 14.98
C PRO A 22 6.79 -8.87 14.22
N GLY A 23 5.77 -9.41 13.56
CA GLY A 23 5.78 -10.71 12.87
C GLY A 23 6.71 -10.79 11.66
N ALA A 24 7.03 -9.66 11.04
CA ALA A 24 7.96 -9.54 9.92
C ALA A 24 8.97 -8.40 10.09
N SER A 25 10.06 -8.45 9.34
CA SER A 25 11.03 -7.35 9.25
C SER A 25 10.49 -6.25 8.35
N PHE A 26 10.42 -5.02 8.88
CA PHE A 26 10.04 -3.85 8.10
C PHE A 26 10.86 -3.71 6.82
N LEU A 27 12.18 -3.92 6.89
CA LEU A 27 13.08 -3.74 5.75
C LEU A 27 12.81 -4.74 4.62
N VAL A 28 12.33 -5.95 4.96
CA VAL A 28 11.97 -6.96 3.96
C VAL A 28 10.74 -6.49 3.18
N ASN A 29 9.67 -6.09 3.88
CA ASN A 29 8.44 -5.62 3.25
C ASN A 29 8.67 -4.33 2.44
N TYR A 30 9.49 -3.41 2.97
CA TYR A 30 9.87 -2.20 2.26
C TYR A 30 10.67 -2.51 0.98
N GLY A 31 11.66 -3.42 1.06
CA GLY A 31 12.46 -3.85 -0.08
C GLY A 31 11.61 -4.43 -1.22
N GLN A 32 10.56 -5.21 -0.90
CA GLN A 32 9.63 -5.74 -1.89
C GLN A 32 8.90 -4.66 -2.69
N ILE A 33 8.54 -3.53 -2.05
CA ILE A 33 7.93 -2.39 -2.76
C ILE A 33 8.98 -1.67 -3.61
N GLU A 34 10.21 -1.53 -3.13
CA GLU A 34 11.26 -0.85 -3.86
C GLU A 34 11.69 -1.59 -5.14
N GLU A 35 11.70 -2.92 -5.09
CA GLU A 35 12.09 -3.80 -6.20
C GLU A 35 10.97 -4.09 -7.21
N ALA A 36 9.70 -3.83 -6.85
CA ALA A 36 8.54 -4.05 -7.72
C ALA A 36 8.50 -3.08 -8.93
N ASP A 37 7.85 -3.50 -10.02
CA ASP A 37 7.63 -2.69 -11.23
C ASP A 37 6.51 -1.67 -11.02
N LEU A 38 6.85 -0.66 -10.21
CA LEU A 38 6.00 0.44 -9.80
C LEU A 38 6.64 1.76 -10.22
N SER A 39 5.84 2.63 -10.83
CA SER A 39 6.22 4.03 -11.00
C SER A 39 6.37 4.72 -9.64
N PRO A 40 7.10 5.85 -9.56
CA PRO A 40 7.24 6.61 -8.32
C PRO A 40 5.90 7.02 -7.68
N ASP A 41 4.90 7.33 -8.51
CA ASP A 41 3.57 7.69 -8.05
C ASP A 41 2.82 6.48 -7.48
N GLU A 42 2.95 5.30 -8.09
CA GLU A 42 2.36 4.06 -7.57
C GLU A 42 2.98 3.64 -6.23
N LYS A 43 4.32 3.75 -6.09
CA LYS A 43 4.98 3.52 -4.79
C LYS A 43 4.41 4.46 -3.72
N THR A 44 4.21 5.73 -4.07
CA THR A 44 3.61 6.74 -3.18
C THR A 44 2.17 6.40 -2.80
N LEU A 45 1.37 5.91 -3.74
CA LEU A 45 0.00 5.45 -3.49
C LEU A 45 -0.01 4.33 -2.45
N ILE A 46 0.77 3.28 -2.71
CA ILE A 46 0.83 2.06 -1.88
C ILE A 46 1.38 2.34 -0.49
N MET A 47 2.46 3.12 -0.39
CA MET A 47 3.15 3.37 0.87
C MET A 47 2.33 4.23 1.84
N TYR A 48 1.49 5.17 1.35
CA TYR A 48 0.67 5.96 2.28
C TYR A 48 -0.62 6.56 1.71
N LYS A 49 -0.69 7.03 0.46
CA LYS A 49 -1.87 7.83 0.02
C LYS A 49 -3.16 7.02 0.01
N ASN A 50 -3.10 5.74 -0.36
CA ASN A 50 -4.28 4.88 -0.35
C ASN A 50 -4.80 4.66 1.07
N ALA A 51 -3.90 4.50 2.05
CA ALA A 51 -4.28 4.38 3.46
C ALA A 51 -4.88 5.70 3.97
N LEU A 52 -4.29 6.84 3.60
CA LEU A 52 -4.78 8.16 3.97
C LEU A 52 -6.21 8.38 3.45
N ASP A 53 -6.47 8.16 2.15
CA ASP A 53 -7.82 8.29 1.57
C ASP A 53 -8.82 7.36 2.26
N LEU A 54 -8.46 6.09 2.44
CA LEU A 54 -9.35 5.10 3.04
C LEU A 54 -9.72 5.46 4.49
N LEU A 55 -8.73 5.88 5.28
CA LEU A 55 -8.92 6.20 6.69
C LEU A 55 -9.57 7.57 6.88
N GLU A 56 -9.24 8.60 6.09
CA GLU A 56 -9.95 9.88 6.18
C GLU A 56 -11.44 9.72 5.86
N ARG A 57 -11.77 8.88 4.86
CA ARG A 57 -13.17 8.54 4.54
C ARG A 57 -13.87 7.77 5.65
N SER A 58 -13.18 6.90 6.38
CA SER A 58 -13.82 6.21 7.51
C SER A 58 -14.16 7.17 8.65
N HIS A 59 -13.37 8.22 8.86
CA HIS A 59 -13.61 9.21 9.92
C HIS A 59 -14.72 10.23 9.59
N SER A 60 -15.04 10.46 8.32
CA SER A 60 -16.12 11.37 7.93
C SER A 60 -17.52 10.75 8.08
N HIS A 61 -17.63 9.42 8.03
CA HIS A 61 -18.90 8.70 8.23
C HIS A 61 -19.27 8.46 9.70
N GLU A 62 -18.33 8.59 10.66
CA GLU A 62 -18.62 8.46 12.10
C GLU A 62 -19.10 9.78 12.74
N ASN A 63 -19.00 10.91 12.04
CA ASN A 63 -19.41 12.25 12.52
C ASN A 63 -20.66 12.81 11.81
N SER A 64 -21.42 11.97 11.09
CA SER A 64 -22.64 12.35 10.34
C SER A 64 -23.89 11.66 10.89
#